data_AF-A0A349LJI6-F1
#
_entry.id   AF-A0A349LJI6-F1
#
_cell.length_a   1.000
_cell.length_b   1.000
_cell.length_c   1.000
_cell.angle_alpha   90.00
_cell.angle_beta   90.00
_cell.angle_gamma   90.00
#
_symmetry.space_group_name_H-M   'P 1'
#
loop_
_entity.id
_entity.type
_entity.pdbx_description
1 polymer ?
#
loop_
_entity_poly.entity_id
_entity_poly.type
_entity_poly.pdbx_seq_one_letter_code
_entity_poly.pdbx_strand_id
1 'polypeptide(L)'
;MRVYYHTFGCKANQYDTERMRQELEARGSYKTENASEAEVIVVNTCTVTNQADAEARRFIRRMHRRHPDARIVVAGCSAALRGEDYTVMDGVADVVEGHDAVDVARVVEHRSGSGLTQIEFRGSLDRTDYEPVGGELLRARLGA
;
A
#
# COMPACT_ATOMS: atom_id res chain seq x y z
N MET A 1 -11.15 -2.68 13.96
CA MET A 1 -9.71 -3.02 13.94
C MET A 1 -8.89 -1.77 14.15
N ARG A 2 -7.87 -1.77 15.03
CA ARG A 2 -7.00 -0.59 15.26
C ARG A 2 -5.82 -0.58 14.30
N VAL A 3 -5.65 0.53 13.57
CA VAL A 3 -4.60 0.70 12.56
C VAL A 3 -3.70 1.86 12.93
N TYR A 4 -2.40 1.62 12.96
CA TYR A 4 -1.38 2.66 13.10
C TYR A 4 -0.73 2.92 11.75
N TYR A 5 -0.60 4.19 11.38
CA TYR A 5 -0.01 4.60 10.10
C TYR A 5 1.34 5.25 10.35
N HIS A 6 2.35 4.83 9.60
CA HIS A 6 3.65 5.48 9.59
C HIS A 6 4.06 5.80 8.15
N THR A 7 4.40 7.06 7.90
CA THR A 7 4.68 7.55 6.54
C THR A 7 6.12 8.02 6.43
N PHE A 8 6.85 7.48 5.45
CA PHE A 8 8.19 7.91 5.07
C PHE A 8 8.15 8.56 3.70
N GLY A 9 8.65 9.79 3.58
CA GLY A 9 8.79 10.45 2.29
C GLY A 9 8.26 11.87 2.24
N CYS A 10 7.62 12.21 1.12
CA CYS A 10 7.21 13.57 0.77
C CYS A 10 5.76 13.87 1.20
N LYS A 11 5.30 15.10 0.89
CA LYS A 11 3.92 15.54 1.15
C LYS A 11 2.86 14.71 0.40
N ALA A 12 3.19 14.17 -0.77
CA ALA A 12 2.27 13.31 -1.53
C ALA A 12 1.95 12.03 -0.73
N ASN A 13 2.97 11.36 -0.17
CA ASN A 13 2.74 10.18 0.68
C ASN A 13 1.86 10.49 1.91
N GLN A 14 1.92 11.71 2.48
CA GLN A 14 1.03 12.08 3.59
C GLN A 14 -0.44 12.13 3.15
N TYR A 15 -0.68 12.66 1.94
CA TYR A 15 -2.00 12.67 1.33
C TYR A 15 -2.49 11.26 0.99
N ASP A 16 -1.62 10.40 0.48
CA ASP A 16 -1.97 9.00 0.19
C ASP A 16 -2.30 8.23 1.47
N THR A 17 -1.53 8.42 2.54
CA THR A 17 -1.82 7.83 3.85
C THR A 17 -3.17 8.30 4.39
N GLU A 18 -3.52 9.57 4.20
CA GLU A 18 -4.82 10.09 4.61
C GLU A 18 -5.97 9.45 3.80
N ARG A 19 -5.78 9.19 2.51
CA ARG A 19 -6.72 8.42 1.69
C ARG A 19 -6.85 6.97 2.18
N MET A 20 -5.73 6.30 2.44
CA MET A 20 -5.72 4.93 3.01
C MET A 20 -6.48 4.89 4.34
N ARG A 21 -6.27 5.90 5.20
CA ARG A 21 -6.98 6.03 6.48
C ARG A 21 -8.49 6.15 6.28
N GLN A 22 -8.93 7.07 5.42
CA GLN A 22 -10.35 7.28 5.15
C GLN A 22 -11.03 6.02 4.60
N GLU A 23 -10.36 5.32 3.68
CA GLU A 23 -10.88 4.07 3.10
C GLU A 23 -11.00 2.97 4.15
N LEU A 24 -9.98 2.78 4.99
CA LEU A 24 -10.00 1.80 6.07
C LEU A 24 -11.03 2.11 7.16
N GLU A 25 -11.24 3.40 7.46
CA GLU A 25 -12.28 3.84 8.40
C GLU A 25 -13.69 3.67 7.83
N ALA A 26 -13.89 3.92 6.54
CA ALA A 26 -15.16 3.64 5.86
C ALA A 26 -15.54 2.15 5.95
N ARG A 27 -14.55 1.28 6.13
CA ARG A 27 -14.69 -0.17 6.31
C ARG A 27 -14.73 -0.63 7.78
N GLY A 28 -14.79 0.30 8.74
CA GLY A 28 -14.94 -0.01 10.17
C GLY A 28 -13.62 -0.21 10.93
N SER A 29 -12.49 0.18 10.34
CA SER A 29 -11.23 0.34 11.07
C SER A 29 -11.19 1.66 11.83
N TYR A 30 -10.26 1.79 12.78
CA TYR A 30 -10.03 3.03 13.53
C TYR A 30 -8.54 3.34 13.58
N LYS A 31 -8.18 4.60 13.31
CA LYS A 31 -6.80 5.06 13.52
C LYS A 31 -6.46 5.04 15.02
N THR A 32 -5.26 4.56 15.36
CA THR A 32 -4.62 4.80 16.66
C THR A 32 -3.34 5.60 16.48
N GLU A 33 -3.05 6.49 17.43
CA GLU A 33 -1.75 7.19 17.52
C GLU A 33 -0.71 6.36 18.29
N ASN A 34 -1.15 5.30 18.97
CA ASN A 34 -0.30 4.44 19.76
C ASN A 34 -0.05 3.11 19.03
N ALA A 35 1.17 2.94 18.52
CA ALA A 35 1.57 1.72 17.82
C ALA A 35 1.40 0.44 18.67
N SER A 36 1.43 0.55 20.01
CA SER A 36 1.25 -0.61 20.91
C SER A 36 -0.19 -1.14 20.98
N GLU A 37 -1.17 -0.35 20.55
CA GLU A 37 -2.58 -0.75 20.50
C GLU A 37 -2.99 -1.22 19.09
N ALA A 38 -2.08 -1.16 18.12
CA ALA A 38 -2.37 -1.46 16.73
C ALA A 38 -2.44 -2.96 16.48
N GLU A 39 -3.51 -3.42 15.84
CA GLU A 39 -3.59 -4.76 15.26
C GLU A 39 -2.86 -4.82 13.92
N VAL A 40 -2.88 -3.70 13.19
CA VAL A 40 -2.21 -3.54 11.89
C VAL A 40 -1.41 -2.24 11.87
N ILE A 41 -0.20 -2.31 11.34
CA ILE A 41 0.69 -1.19 11.12
C ILE A 41 0.86 -1.01 9.61
N VAL A 42 0.34 0.09 9.06
CA VAL A 42 0.51 0.45 7.65
C VAL A 42 1.72 1.36 7.52
N VAL A 43 2.75 0.90 6.79
CA VAL A 43 3.97 1.65 6.50
C VAL A 43 3.93 2.12 5.05
N ASN A 44 3.63 3.40 4.84
CA ASN A 44 3.67 4.02 3.51
C ASN A 44 5.05 4.64 3.26
N THR A 45 5.76 4.18 2.23
CA THR A 45 7.16 4.55 1.98
C THR A 45 7.40 5.06 0.55
N CYS A 46 8.27 6.06 0.43
CA CYS A 46 8.67 6.71 -0.81
C CYS A 46 10.09 6.30 -1.21
N THR A 47 10.34 6.05 -2.51
CA THR A 47 11.69 5.74 -3.04
C THR A 47 12.53 6.99 -3.37
N VAL A 48 11.97 8.20 -3.29
CA VAL A 48 12.66 9.41 -3.77
C VAL A 48 14.06 9.59 -3.14
N THR A 49 14.27 9.12 -1.91
CA THR A 49 15.61 9.02 -1.33
C THR A 49 15.88 7.64 -0.76
N ASN A 50 17.09 7.10 -0.99
CA ASN A 50 17.56 5.85 -0.36
C ASN A 50 17.49 5.90 1.18
N GLN A 51 17.50 7.10 1.76
CA GLN A 51 17.36 7.31 3.20
C GLN A 51 15.97 6.93 3.70
N ALA A 52 14.90 7.31 2.97
CA ALA A 52 13.53 6.97 3.36
C ALA A 52 13.32 5.44 3.39
N ASP A 53 13.86 4.71 2.42
CA ASP A 53 13.82 3.25 2.40
C ASP A 53 14.57 2.64 3.60
N ALA A 54 15.76 3.17 3.90
CA ALA A 54 16.57 2.71 5.03
C ALA A 54 15.89 3.01 6.39
N GLU A 55 15.19 4.13 6.52
CA GLU A 55 14.40 4.46 7.71
C GLU A 55 13.18 3.56 7.83
N ALA A 56 12.45 3.32 6.75
CA ALA A 56 11.31 2.40 6.71
C ALA A 56 11.70 1.00 7.16
N ARG A 57 12.79 0.45 6.60
CA ARG A 57 13.27 -0.89 6.99
C ARG A 57 13.76 -0.93 8.45
N ARG A 58 14.31 0.16 8.99
CA ARG A 58 14.70 0.24 10.41
C ARG A 58 13.48 0.32 11.33
N PHE A 59 12.44 1.02 10.90
CA PHE A 59 11.19 1.14 11.60
C PHE A 59 10.44 -0.20 11.65
N ILE A 60 10.28 -0.88 10.52
CA ILE A 60 9.62 -2.20 10.42
C ILE A 60 10.25 -3.18 11.42
N ARG A 61 11.58 -3.34 11.38
CA ARG A 61 12.29 -4.23 12.33
C ARG A 61 12.08 -3.84 13.79
N ARG A 62 11.96 -2.55 14.09
CA ARG A 62 11.69 -2.06 15.45
C ARG A 62 10.27 -2.38 15.88
N MET A 63 9.29 -2.20 14.99
CA MET A 63 7.89 -2.49 15.27
C MET A 63 7.69 -3.98 15.47
N HIS A 64 8.21 -4.83 14.58
CA HIS A 64 8.11 -6.27 14.73
C HIS A 64 8.71 -6.78 16.06
N ARG A 65 9.87 -6.25 16.48
CA ARG A 65 10.46 -6.60 17.79
C ARG A 65 9.65 -6.16 19.01
N ARG A 66 8.93 -5.04 18.93
CA ARG A 66 8.17 -4.46 20.05
C ARG A 66 6.73 -4.95 20.10
N HIS A 67 6.17 -5.25 18.94
CA HIS A 67 4.78 -5.60 18.71
C HIS A 67 4.74 -6.82 17.76
N PRO A 68 5.21 -7.99 18.21
CA PRO A 68 5.31 -9.18 17.36
C PRO A 68 3.95 -9.68 16.84
N ASP A 69 2.87 -9.36 17.56
CA ASP A 69 1.49 -9.75 17.20
C ASP A 69 0.85 -8.79 16.19
N ALA A 70 1.42 -7.61 15.96
CA ALA A 70 0.89 -6.63 15.02
C ALA A 70 1.29 -7.00 13.58
N ARG A 71 0.33 -7.05 12.67
CA ARG A 71 0.62 -7.26 11.24
C ARG A 71 1.17 -5.99 10.63
N ILE A 72 2.30 -6.08 9.93
CA ILE A 72 2.86 -4.92 9.22
C ILE A 72 2.53 -5.05 7.73
N VAL A 73 1.86 -4.05 7.17
CA VAL A 73 1.58 -3.93 5.73
C VAL A 73 2.41 -2.78 5.18
N VAL A 74 3.20 -3.04 4.13
CA VAL A 74 4.04 -2.03 3.50
C VAL A 74 3.41 -1.59 2.18
N ALA A 75 3.33 -0.29 1.96
CA ALA A 75 2.79 0.32 0.75
C ALA A 75 3.65 1.50 0.29
N GLY A 76 3.32 2.05 -0.88
CA GLY A 76 3.90 3.24 -1.46
C GLY A 76 4.82 2.97 -2.65
N CYS A 77 5.43 4.02 -3.19
CA CYS A 77 6.29 3.92 -4.37
C CYS A 77 7.49 3.00 -4.15
N SER A 78 8.01 2.92 -2.92
CA SER A 78 9.12 2.00 -2.63
C SER A 78 8.70 0.55 -2.58
N ALA A 79 7.49 0.27 -2.11
CA ALA A 79 6.91 -1.07 -2.20
C ALA A 79 6.74 -1.53 -3.66
N ALA A 80 6.36 -0.62 -4.58
CA ALA A 80 6.26 -0.94 -6.00
C ALA A 80 7.62 -1.23 -6.67
N LEU A 81 8.68 -0.51 -6.28
CA LEU A 81 10.00 -0.64 -6.93
C LEU A 81 10.91 -1.67 -6.26
N ARG A 82 10.72 -1.92 -4.97
CA ARG A 82 11.59 -2.72 -4.11
C ARG A 82 10.79 -3.70 -3.25
N GLY A 83 9.65 -4.18 -3.74
CA GLY A 83 8.74 -5.04 -2.98
C GLY A 83 9.44 -6.24 -2.35
N GLU A 84 10.33 -6.90 -3.11
CA GLU A 84 11.14 -8.03 -2.63
C GLU A 84 11.96 -7.71 -1.38
N ASP A 85 12.52 -6.50 -1.27
CA ASP A 85 13.30 -6.07 -0.09
C ASP A 85 12.44 -6.06 1.19
N TYR A 86 11.13 -5.86 1.05
CA TYR A 86 10.18 -5.82 2.16
C TYR A 86 9.56 -7.19 2.43
N THR A 87 9.23 -7.95 1.39
CA THR A 87 8.63 -9.29 1.51
C THR A 87 9.51 -10.26 2.30
N VAL A 88 10.85 -10.15 2.16
CA VAL A 88 11.79 -11.01 2.89
C VAL A 88 12.03 -10.58 4.34
N MET A 89 11.42 -9.48 4.80
CA MET A 89 11.63 -8.98 6.16
C MET A 89 10.72 -9.67 7.17
N ASP A 90 11.31 -10.14 8.27
CA ASP A 90 10.56 -10.65 9.41
C ASP A 90 9.56 -9.61 9.94
N GLY A 91 8.30 -10.04 10.07
CA GLY A 91 7.19 -9.24 10.57
C GLY A 91 6.39 -8.48 9.52
N VAL A 92 6.83 -8.44 8.26
CA VAL A 92 6.01 -7.95 7.15
C VAL A 92 5.00 -9.05 6.80
N ALA A 93 3.72 -8.74 6.96
CA ALA A 93 2.64 -9.64 6.61
C ALA A 93 2.36 -9.58 5.10
N ASP A 94 2.29 -8.37 4.55
CA ASP A 94 1.93 -8.14 3.15
C ASP A 94 2.60 -6.89 2.60
N VAL A 95 2.81 -6.86 1.28
CA VAL A 95 3.34 -5.72 0.53
C VAL A 95 2.34 -5.35 -0.56
N VAL A 96 1.96 -4.08 -0.63
CA VAL A 96 1.07 -3.52 -1.65
C VAL A 96 1.91 -2.67 -2.59
N GLU A 97 1.93 -3.05 -3.87
CA GLU A 97 2.63 -2.30 -4.90
C GLU A 97 1.88 -0.98 -5.15
N GLY A 98 2.46 0.13 -4.72
CA GLY A 98 1.88 1.47 -4.92
C GLY A 98 1.08 1.95 -3.72
N HIS A 99 0.23 2.96 -3.94
CA HIS A 99 -0.39 3.76 -2.89
C HIS A 99 -1.92 3.86 -3.02
N ASP A 100 -2.53 2.95 -3.79
CA ASP A 100 -3.98 2.90 -3.93
C ASP A 100 -4.63 2.53 -2.59
N ALA A 101 -5.58 3.36 -2.15
CA ALA A 101 -6.22 3.21 -0.84
C ALA A 101 -7.11 1.96 -0.77
N VAL A 102 -7.76 1.59 -1.88
CA VAL A 102 -8.65 0.43 -1.96
C VAL A 102 -7.84 -0.86 -1.89
N ASP A 103 -6.71 -0.92 -2.60
CA ASP A 103 -5.83 -2.09 -2.57
C ASP A 103 -5.21 -2.29 -1.18
N VAL A 104 -4.73 -1.21 -0.55
CA VAL A 104 -4.23 -1.27 0.83
C VAL A 104 -5.32 -1.74 1.80
N ALA A 105 -6.53 -1.20 1.67
CA ALA A 105 -7.64 -1.60 2.53
C ALA A 105 -8.00 -3.09 2.34
N ARG A 106 -8.05 -3.58 1.10
CA ARG A 106 -8.33 -4.98 0.78
C ARG A 106 -7.33 -5.91 1.46
N VAL A 107 -6.04 -5.60 1.36
CA VAL A 107 -4.96 -6.42 1.95
C VAL A 107 -5.02 -6.39 3.48
N VAL A 108 -5.28 -5.22 4.08
CA VAL A 108 -5.42 -5.06 5.53
C VAL A 108 -6.62 -5.86 6.08
N GLU A 109 -7.72 -5.94 5.33
CA GLU A 109 -8.92 -6.69 5.70
C GLU A 109 -8.78 -8.21 5.54
N HIS A 110 -8.02 -8.66 4.55
CA HIS A 110 -7.75 -10.08 4.36
C HIS A 110 -6.95 -10.63 5.56
N ARG A 111 -7.68 -11.12 6.57
CA ARG A 111 -7.15 -12.01 7.61
C ARG A 111 -6.99 -13.38 6.98
N SER A 112 -5.81 -13.99 7.11
CA SER A 112 -5.49 -15.35 6.61
C SER A 112 -6.28 -16.48 7.31
N GLY A 113 -7.53 -16.24 7.72
CA GLY A 113 -8.35 -17.17 8.49
C GLY A 113 -9.80 -16.75 8.61
N SER A 114 -10.52 -16.58 7.50
CA SER A 114 -11.87 -17.14 7.29
C SER A 114 -12.31 -16.85 5.86
N GLY A 115 -12.85 -17.88 5.22
CA GLY A 115 -12.96 -17.96 3.78
C GLY A 115 -13.91 -16.94 3.17
N LEU A 116 -13.39 -16.20 2.20
CA LEU A 116 -13.98 -15.92 0.90
C LEU A 116 -12.82 -15.50 0.00
N THR A 117 -12.25 -16.45 -0.76
CA THR A 117 -11.31 -16.13 -1.83
C THR A 117 -12.08 -15.38 -2.91
N GLN A 118 -11.87 -14.07 -3.01
CA GLN A 118 -12.33 -13.32 -4.18
C GLN A 118 -11.66 -13.95 -5.41
N ILE A 119 -12.48 -14.35 -6.39
CA ILE A 119 -11.98 -14.83 -7.68
C ILE A 119 -11.15 -13.70 -8.27
N GLU A 120 -9.84 -13.92 -8.42
CA GLU A 120 -8.94 -12.97 -9.05
C GLU A 120 -9.45 -12.69 -10.47
N PHE A 121 -9.85 -11.43 -10.71
CA PHE A 121 -10.07 -10.95 -12.05
C PHE A 121 -8.70 -10.87 -12.73
N ARG A 122 -8.53 -11.63 -13.81
CA ARG A 122 -7.32 -11.58 -14.65
C ARG A 122 -7.09 -10.13 -15.09
N GLY A 123 -5.97 -9.54 -14.65
CA GLY A 123 -5.58 -8.16 -14.92
C GLY A 123 -5.46 -7.74 -16.39
N SER A 124 -5.75 -8.64 -17.36
CA SER A 124 -5.84 -8.26 -18.77
C SER A 124 -7.10 -7.47 -19.13
N LEU A 125 -8.12 -7.44 -18.25
CA LEU A 125 -9.39 -6.75 -18.50
C LEU A 125 -9.46 -5.33 -17.93
N ASP A 126 -8.57 -4.97 -16.99
CA ASP A 126 -8.54 -3.63 -16.36
C ASP A 126 -7.62 -2.63 -17.07
N ARG A 127 -7.07 -2.99 -18.24
CA ARG A 127 -6.79 -1.96 -19.24
C ARG A 127 -8.13 -1.44 -19.76
N THR A 128 -8.77 -0.58 -18.97
CA THR A 128 -9.66 0.42 -19.55
C THR A 128 -8.76 1.28 -20.42
N ASP A 129 -8.71 0.93 -21.71
CA ASP A 129 -7.99 1.69 -22.71
C ASP A 129 -8.59 3.09 -22.72
N TYR A 130 -7.96 4.02 -22.00
CA TYR A 130 -8.13 5.47 -22.17
C TYR A 130 -7.56 5.90 -23.52
N GLU A 131 -7.68 5.11 -24.59
CA GLU A 131 -7.59 5.68 -25.91
C GLU A 131 -8.82 6.58 -26.07
N PRO A 132 -8.64 7.90 -26.22
CA PRO A 132 -9.78 8.76 -26.51
C PRO A 132 -10.45 8.20 -27.77
N VAL A 133 -11.79 8.13 -27.77
CA VAL A 133 -12.56 7.76 -28.96
C VAL A 133 -12.07 8.63 -30.13
N GLY A 134 -11.37 8.03 -31.10
CA GLY A 134 -10.68 8.74 -32.18
C GLY A 134 -9.14 8.82 -32.09
N GLY A 135 -8.48 8.07 -31.20
CA GLY A 135 -7.00 8.00 -31.14
C GLY A 135 -6.34 7.60 -32.47
N GLU A 136 -6.96 6.71 -33.23
CA GLU A 136 -6.55 6.38 -34.61
C GLU A 136 -6.62 7.59 -35.56
N LEU A 137 -7.64 8.46 -35.45
CA LEU A 137 -7.79 9.67 -36.27
C LEU A 137 -6.68 10.69 -35.97
N LEU A 138 -6.18 10.74 -34.74
CA LEU A 138 -5.05 11.59 -34.36
C LEU A 138 -3.70 11.04 -34.88
N ARG A 139 -3.51 9.72 -34.85
CA ARG A 139 -2.30 9.07 -35.40
C ARG A 139 -2.22 9.19 -36.93
N ALA A 140 -3.35 9.17 -37.62
CA ALA A 140 -3.42 9.34 -39.08
C ALA A 140 -3.04 10.76 -39.56
N ARG A 141 -3.00 11.77 -38.66
CA ARG A 141 -2.66 13.16 -39.02
C ARG A 141 -1.20 13.55 -38.77
N LEU A 142 -0.42 12.75 -38.04
CA LEU A 142 1.02 13.01 -37.81
C LEU A 142 1.89 12.41 -38.92
N GLY A 143 1.46 12.61 -40.17
CA GLY A 143 2.12 12.16 -41.38
C GLY A 143 1.84 13.08 -42.58
N ALA A 144 1.78 14.39 -42.33
CA ALA A 144 1.78 15.44 -43.35
C ALA A 144 2.83 16.50 -42.98
#